data_AF-A0A928J5I5-F1
#
_entry.id   AF-A0A928J5I5-F1
#
_cell.length_a   1.000
_cell.length_b   1.000
_cell.length_c   1.000
_cell.angle_alpha   90.00
_cell.angle_beta   90.00
_cell.angle_gamma   90.00
#
_symmetry.space_group_name_H-M   'P 1'
#
loop_
_entity.id
_entity.type
_entity.pdbx_description
1 polymer ?
#
loop_
_entity_poly.entity_id
_entity_poly.type
_entity_poly.pdbx_seq_one_letter_code
_entity_poly.pdbx_strand_id
1 'polypeptide(L)'
;MKKTVRIFAVAIVAIMLCLSLTSCFGTKLSGEYESKVDVGIAEYQVVYEFKGSKVTVTEKSTVIGNVNKNTYEGTYKIEGKDDDMEITFDFEDEGAVAKSGTKTLEIEDDYIVIGGQTYVKDVD
;
A
#
# COMPACT_ATOMS: atom_id res chain seq x y z
N MET A 1 -2.75 -33.95 36.67
CA MET A 1 -3.15 -32.60 36.21
C MET A 1 -1.90 -31.81 35.81
N LYS A 2 -1.53 -31.75 34.53
CA LYS A 2 -0.45 -30.86 34.00
C LYS A 2 -0.33 -30.92 32.47
N LYS A 3 -0.85 -31.97 31.82
CA LYS A 3 -0.79 -32.12 30.35
C LYS A 3 -2.03 -31.61 29.60
N THR A 4 -3.20 -31.58 30.24
CA THR A 4 -4.46 -31.12 29.63
C THR A 4 -4.58 -29.59 29.52
N VAL A 5 -3.87 -28.82 30.34
CA VAL A 5 -3.91 -27.34 30.30
C VAL A 5 -3.20 -26.77 29.06
N ARG A 6 -2.19 -27.48 28.53
CA ARG A 6 -1.39 -27.00 27.39
C ARG A 6 -2.09 -27.16 26.05
N ILE A 7 -3.07 -28.04 25.93
CA ILE A 7 -3.77 -28.31 24.65
C ILE A 7 -4.88 -27.27 24.41
N PHE A 8 -5.53 -26.77 25.47
CA PHE A 8 -6.54 -25.72 25.34
C PHE A 8 -5.96 -24.34 24.99
N ALA A 9 -4.73 -24.04 25.41
CA ALA A 9 -4.07 -22.77 25.05
C ALA A 9 -3.73 -22.68 23.55
N VAL A 10 -3.37 -23.81 22.91
CA VAL A 10 -3.01 -23.83 21.48
C VAL A 10 -4.26 -23.79 20.59
N ALA A 11 -5.38 -24.37 21.04
CA ALA A 11 -6.64 -24.32 20.30
C ALA A 11 -7.24 -22.89 20.23
N ILE A 12 -7.06 -22.07 21.27
CA ILE A 12 -7.55 -20.68 21.29
C ILE A 12 -6.70 -19.76 20.41
N VAL A 13 -5.37 -19.96 20.38
CA VAL A 13 -4.48 -19.20 19.48
C VAL A 13 -4.75 -19.53 18.01
N ALA A 14 -5.10 -20.79 17.69
CA ALA A 14 -5.47 -21.18 16.34
C ALA A 14 -6.84 -20.62 15.89
N ILE A 15 -7.81 -20.46 16.81
CA ILE A 15 -9.12 -19.88 16.49
C ILE A 15 -9.05 -18.34 16.37
N MET A 16 -8.20 -17.66 17.15
CA MET A 16 -7.90 -16.24 16.95
C MET A 16 -7.15 -15.98 15.63
N LEU A 17 -6.40 -16.96 15.11
CA LEU A 17 -5.77 -16.90 13.79
C LEU A 17 -6.77 -17.16 12.63
N CYS A 18 -7.91 -17.78 12.91
CA CYS A 18 -8.95 -18.03 11.90
C CYS A 18 -9.95 -16.86 11.77
N LEU A 19 -10.05 -15.99 12.77
CA LEU A 19 -10.89 -14.79 12.72
C LEU A 19 -10.24 -13.61 11.97
N SER A 20 -8.94 -13.68 11.65
CA SER A 20 -8.30 -12.76 10.70
C SER A 20 -8.45 -13.19 9.23
N LEU A 21 -8.95 -14.41 8.97
CA LEU A 21 -9.15 -14.92 7.60
C LEU A 21 -10.50 -14.51 6.98
N THR A 22 -11.38 -13.81 7.73
CA THR A 22 -12.62 -13.25 7.18
C THR A 22 -12.45 -11.87 6.54
N SER A 23 -11.28 -11.24 6.64
CA SER A 23 -10.95 -10.05 5.82
C SER A 23 -10.20 -10.39 4.52
N CYS A 24 -10.04 -11.67 4.18
CA CYS A 24 -9.36 -12.12 2.95
C CYS A 24 -10.05 -11.78 1.63
N PHE A 25 -11.17 -11.06 1.65
CA PHE A 25 -11.80 -10.41 0.49
C PHE A 25 -11.93 -8.89 0.69
N GLY A 26 -10.98 -8.27 1.40
CA GLY A 26 -10.84 -6.81 1.40
C GLY A 26 -10.53 -6.31 -0.01
N THR A 27 -10.97 -5.09 -0.31
CA THR A 27 -10.65 -4.39 -1.57
C THR A 27 -9.16 -4.48 -1.84
N LYS A 28 -8.78 -5.03 -2.99
CA LYS A 28 -7.40 -5.06 -3.46
C LYS A 28 -7.28 -4.13 -4.65
N LEU A 29 -6.26 -3.29 -4.61
CA LEU A 29 -5.87 -2.50 -5.76
C LEU A 29 -5.08 -3.38 -6.73
N SER A 30 -5.21 -3.06 -8.01
CA SER A 30 -4.46 -3.69 -9.08
C SER A 30 -4.15 -2.68 -10.17
N GLY A 31 -3.00 -2.83 -10.80
CA GLY A 31 -2.53 -1.95 -11.88
C GLY A 31 -1.65 -0.82 -11.38
N GLU A 32 -1.32 0.08 -12.29
CA GLU A 32 -0.47 1.25 -12.03
C GLU A 32 -1.31 2.50 -11.80
N TYR A 33 -0.87 3.35 -10.87
CA TYR A 33 -1.48 4.63 -10.57
C TYR A 33 -0.38 5.68 -10.49
N GLU A 34 -0.49 6.72 -11.31
CA GLU A 34 0.53 7.75 -11.48
C GLU A 34 0.04 9.11 -10.96
N SER A 35 0.95 9.82 -10.28
CA SER A 35 0.85 11.25 -10.06
C SER A 35 2.08 11.94 -10.62
N LYS A 36 1.86 13.02 -11.37
CA LYS A 36 2.92 13.79 -12.04
C LYS A 36 2.73 15.28 -11.80
N VAL A 37 3.81 15.94 -11.41
CA VAL A 37 3.91 17.40 -11.29
C VAL A 37 5.06 17.87 -12.17
N ASP A 38 4.76 18.81 -13.08
CA ASP A 38 5.74 19.43 -13.97
C ASP A 38 5.67 20.95 -13.81
N VAL A 39 6.80 21.57 -13.47
CA VAL A 39 6.96 23.02 -13.34
C VAL A 39 7.97 23.59 -14.35
N GLY A 40 8.16 22.88 -15.47
CA GLY A 40 8.98 23.27 -16.62
C GLY A 40 10.46 22.88 -16.48
N ILE A 41 11.13 23.36 -15.43
CA ILE A 41 12.55 23.03 -15.17
C ILE A 41 12.73 21.83 -14.24
N ALA A 42 11.64 21.41 -13.59
CA ALA A 42 11.61 20.28 -12.68
C ALA A 42 10.32 19.48 -12.89
N GLU A 43 10.47 18.16 -12.89
CA GLU A 43 9.38 17.18 -12.96
C GLU A 43 9.52 16.24 -11.77
N TYR A 44 8.41 15.91 -11.12
CA TYR A 44 8.34 14.85 -10.13
C TYR A 44 7.17 13.94 -10.46
N GLN A 45 7.45 12.64 -10.48
CA GLN A 45 6.50 11.58 -10.81
C GLN A 45 6.58 10.50 -9.74
N VAL A 46 5.42 10.02 -9.32
CA VAL A 46 5.27 8.88 -8.42
C VAL A 46 4.31 7.89 -9.07
N VAL A 47 4.75 6.64 -9.21
CA VAL A 47 3.96 5.55 -9.74
C VAL A 47 3.83 4.47 -8.67
N TYR A 48 2.59 4.10 -8.35
CA TYR A 48 2.26 2.95 -7.52
C TYR A 48 1.81 1.79 -8.42
N GLU A 49 2.51 0.67 -8.38
CA GLU A 49 2.08 -0.57 -9.02
C GLU A 49 1.59 -1.56 -7.96
N PHE A 50 0.30 -1.91 -8.01
CA PHE A 50 -0.31 -2.85 -7.07
C PHE A 50 -0.49 -4.24 -7.70
N LYS A 51 0.03 -5.27 -7.02
CA LYS A 51 -0.09 -6.68 -7.43
C LYS A 51 -0.42 -7.56 -6.24
N GLY A 52 -1.71 -7.88 -6.08
CA GLY A 52 -2.19 -8.66 -4.95
C GLY A 52 -2.03 -7.87 -3.64
N SER A 53 -1.19 -8.33 -2.73
CA SER A 53 -0.88 -7.64 -1.46
C SER A 53 0.48 -6.91 -1.48
N LYS A 54 1.13 -6.87 -2.64
CA LYS A 54 2.39 -6.18 -2.86
C LYS A 54 2.15 -4.83 -3.53
N VAL A 55 3.06 -3.91 -3.25
CA VAL A 55 3.15 -2.62 -3.92
C VAL A 55 4.59 -2.35 -4.32
N THR A 56 4.78 -1.86 -5.52
CA THR A 56 6.05 -1.27 -5.98
C THR A 56 5.82 0.21 -6.16
N VAL A 57 6.69 1.04 -5.59
CA VAL A 57 6.61 2.49 -5.77
C VAL A 57 7.85 2.94 -6.51
N THR A 58 7.64 3.70 -7.58
CA THR A 58 8.69 4.34 -8.35
C THR A 58 8.56 5.83 -8.23
N GLU A 59 9.60 6.47 -7.69
CA GLU A 59 9.74 7.92 -7.64
C GLU A 59 10.76 8.35 -8.67
N LYS A 60 10.38 9.27 -9.53
CA LYS A 60 11.27 9.87 -10.53
C LYS A 60 11.24 11.38 -10.36
N SER A 61 12.42 11.97 -10.20
CA SER A 61 12.60 13.42 -10.25
C SER A 61 13.53 13.79 -11.38
N THR A 62 13.17 14.82 -12.13
CA THR A 62 14.01 15.42 -13.16
C THR A 62 14.22 16.88 -12.80
N VAL A 63 15.47 17.35 -12.75
CA VAL A 63 15.79 18.78 -12.52
C VAL A 63 16.90 19.20 -13.48
N ILE A 64 16.60 20.15 -14.37
CA ILE A 64 17.56 20.68 -15.35
C ILE A 64 18.27 19.54 -16.10
N GLY A 65 17.50 18.58 -16.60
CA GLY A 65 18.02 17.41 -17.34
C GLY A 65 18.68 16.31 -16.49
N ASN A 66 18.84 16.50 -15.18
CA ASN A 66 19.32 15.45 -14.27
C ASN A 66 18.15 14.60 -13.80
N VAL A 67 18.21 13.30 -14.05
CA VAL A 67 17.15 12.35 -13.67
C VAL A 67 17.63 11.51 -12.48
N ASN A 68 16.83 11.49 -11.41
CA ASN A 68 16.98 10.55 -10.31
C ASN A 68 15.74 9.65 -10.27
N LYS A 69 15.97 8.35 -10.19
CA LYS A 69 14.90 7.34 -10.09
C LYS A 69 15.19 6.45 -8.89
N ASN A 70 14.21 6.31 -8.02
CA ASN A 70 14.22 5.36 -6.92
C ASN A 70 13.03 4.44 -7.05
N THR A 71 13.25 3.15 -6.85
CA THR A 71 12.18 2.15 -6.82
C THR A 71 12.34 1.35 -5.54
N TYR A 72 11.24 1.12 -4.84
CA TYR A 72 11.22 0.32 -3.62
C TYR A 72 9.96 -0.55 -3.61
N GLU A 73 10.11 -1.73 -3.03
CA GLU A 73 9.04 -2.73 -2.93
C GLU A 73 8.55 -2.82 -1.49
N GLY A 74 7.27 -3.10 -1.34
CA GLY A 74 6.66 -3.29 -0.04
C GLY A 74 5.36 -4.07 -0.11
N THR A 75 4.66 -4.06 1.02
CA THR A 75 3.31 -4.60 1.13
C THR A 75 2.34 -3.51 1.53
N TYR A 76 1.06 -3.79 1.27
CA TYR A 76 0.01 -2.89 1.70
C TYR A 76 -1.21 -3.67 2.22
N LYS A 77 -1.98 -2.99 3.06
CA LYS A 77 -3.26 -3.48 3.56
C LYS A 77 -4.28 -2.35 3.52
N ILE A 78 -5.48 -2.65 3.05
CA ILE A 78 -6.62 -1.73 3.07
C ILE A 78 -7.57 -2.16 4.18
N GLU A 79 -7.98 -1.20 5.00
CA GLU A 79 -8.98 -1.37 6.06
C GLU A 79 -10.04 -0.27 5.94
N GLY A 80 -11.19 -0.47 6.60
CA GLY A 80 -12.32 0.44 6.49
C GLY A 80 -13.31 0.04 5.39
N LYS A 81 -14.35 0.87 5.21
CA LYS A 81 -15.44 0.70 4.25
C LYS A 81 -15.94 2.07 3.81
N ASP A 82 -16.49 2.12 2.60
CA ASP A 82 -17.11 3.31 2.02
C ASP A 82 -16.14 4.51 2.07
N ASP A 83 -16.53 5.64 2.66
CA ASP A 83 -15.73 6.87 2.67
C ASP A 83 -14.61 6.89 3.74
N ASP A 84 -14.58 5.91 4.65
CA ASP A 84 -13.62 5.81 5.76
C ASP A 84 -12.54 4.74 5.50
N MET A 85 -12.08 4.61 4.26
CA MET A 85 -11.02 3.66 3.90
C MET A 85 -9.62 4.20 4.25
N GLU A 86 -8.76 3.30 4.69
CA GLU A 86 -7.35 3.56 4.97
C GLU A 86 -6.45 2.53 4.28
N ILE A 87 -5.30 2.98 3.80
CA ILE A 87 -4.22 2.13 3.28
C ILE A 87 -3.01 2.24 4.19
N THR A 88 -2.50 1.08 4.63
CA THR A 88 -1.26 0.99 5.40
C THR A 88 -0.18 0.38 4.53
N PHE A 89 0.95 1.08 4.41
CA PHE A 89 2.14 0.62 3.70
C PHE A 89 3.20 0.10 4.66
N ASP A 90 3.89 -0.95 4.23
CA ASP A 90 5.05 -1.51 4.93
C ASP A 90 6.19 -1.75 3.94
N PHE A 91 7.23 -0.92 4.04
CA PHE A 91 8.46 -0.99 3.26
C PHE A 91 9.65 -1.35 4.18
N GLU A 92 10.40 -2.37 3.80
CA GLU A 92 11.54 -2.88 4.59
C GLU A 92 12.87 -2.21 4.22
N ASP A 93 12.97 -1.58 3.05
CA ASP A 93 14.19 -0.90 2.61
C ASP A 93 14.48 0.34 3.49
N GLU A 94 15.73 0.48 3.97
CA GLU A 94 16.15 1.58 4.87
C GLU A 94 15.85 2.98 4.30
N GLY A 95 15.84 3.13 2.97
CA GLY A 95 15.50 4.38 2.28
C GLY A 95 13.99 4.62 2.08
N ALA A 96 13.15 3.62 2.32
CA ALA A 96 11.71 3.64 2.11
C ALA A 96 10.89 3.47 3.39
N VAL A 97 11.50 3.01 4.49
CA VAL A 97 10.81 2.79 5.78
C VAL A 97 10.12 4.05 6.31
N ALA A 98 10.68 5.24 6.04
CA ALA A 98 10.09 6.52 6.42
C ALA A 98 8.77 6.82 5.68
N LYS A 99 8.45 6.06 4.64
CA LYS A 99 7.22 6.16 3.84
C LYS A 99 6.16 5.14 4.25
N SER A 100 6.51 4.20 5.14
CA SER A 100 5.56 3.28 5.75
C SER A 100 4.55 4.03 6.62
N GLY A 101 3.42 3.37 6.91
CA GLY A 101 2.36 3.89 7.77
C GLY A 101 1.02 4.00 7.06
N THR A 102 0.04 4.48 7.82
CA THR A 102 -1.37 4.53 7.43
C THR A 102 -1.71 5.89 6.83
N LYS A 103 -2.50 5.86 5.75
CA LYS A 103 -3.03 7.04 5.05
C LYS A 103 -4.50 6.81 4.74
N THR A 104 -5.27 7.89 4.64
CA THR A 104 -6.61 7.84 4.06
C THR A 104 -6.54 7.35 2.61
N LEU A 105 -7.58 6.64 2.19
CA LEU A 105 -7.71 6.10 0.84
C LEU A 105 -9.11 6.42 0.30
N GLU A 106 -9.17 7.00 -0.89
CA GLU A 106 -10.39 7.06 -1.71
C GLU A 106 -10.12 6.28 -3.00
N ILE A 107 -11.09 5.49 -3.46
CA ILE A 107 -10.97 4.66 -4.66
C ILE A 107 -12.11 5.03 -5.60
N GLU A 108 -11.75 5.42 -6.82
CA GLU A 108 -12.67 5.74 -7.91
C GLU A 108 -12.31 4.87 -9.13
N ASP A 109 -13.14 4.89 -10.16
CA ASP A 109 -12.97 4.01 -11.33
C ASP A 109 -11.61 4.22 -12.04
N ASP A 110 -11.22 5.49 -12.19
CA ASP A 110 -10.06 5.92 -12.97
C ASP A 110 -8.92 6.50 -12.13
N TYR A 111 -9.07 6.61 -10.81
CA TYR A 111 -8.04 7.15 -9.93
C TYR A 111 -8.19 6.69 -8.48
N ILE A 112 -7.13 6.91 -7.69
CA ILE A 112 -7.14 6.77 -6.24
C ILE A 112 -6.62 8.04 -5.58
N VAL A 113 -7.04 8.29 -4.35
CA VAL A 113 -6.49 9.35 -3.51
C VAL A 113 -5.83 8.72 -2.29
N ILE A 114 -4.52 8.92 -2.13
CA ILE A 114 -3.76 8.39 -0.98
C ILE A 114 -3.25 9.58 -0.17
N GLY A 115 -3.73 9.73 1.07
CA GLY A 115 -3.33 10.81 1.96
C GLY A 115 -3.55 12.21 1.36
N GLY A 116 -4.63 12.37 0.59
CA GLY A 116 -5.00 13.63 -0.08
C GLY A 116 -4.36 13.87 -1.45
N GLN A 117 -3.47 13.00 -1.92
CA GLN A 117 -2.85 13.11 -3.24
C GLN A 117 -3.52 12.18 -4.25
N THR A 118 -3.90 12.71 -5.41
CA THR A 118 -4.54 11.95 -6.49
C THR A 118 -3.51 11.25 -7.38
N TYR A 119 -3.79 9.98 -7.70
CA TYR A 119 -3.03 9.15 -8.62
C TYR A 119 -4.00 8.57 -9.65
N VAL A 120 -3.80 8.91 -10.92
CA VAL A 120 -4.63 8.46 -12.03
C VAL A 120 -4.19 7.07 -12.44
N LYS A 121 -5.15 6.18 -12.64
CA LYS A 121 -4.90 4.82 -13.10
C LYS A 121 -4.31 4.86 -14.49
N ASP A 122 -3.16 4.24 -14.67
CA ASP A 122 -2.61 4.06 -16.01
C ASP A 122 -3.42 2.97 -16.74
N VAL A 123 -3.83 3.29 -17.97
CA VAL A 123 -4.67 2.42 -18.80
C VAL A 123 -3.81 2.02 -20.00
N ASP A 124 -2.85 1.13 -19.76
CA ASP A 124 -2.15 0.42 -20.83
C ASP A 124 -3.11 -0.52 -21.59
#